data_AF-A0A437ANQ3-F1
#
_entry.id   AF-A0A437ANQ3-F1
#
_cell.length_a   1.000
_cell.length_b   1.000
_cell.length_c   1.000
_cell.angle_alpha   90.00
_cell.angle_beta   90.00
_cell.angle_gamma   90.00
#
_symmetry.space_group_name_H-M   'P 1'
#
loop_
_entity.id
_entity.type
_entity.pdbx_description
1 polymer ?
#
loop_
_entity_poly.entity_id
_entity_poly.type
_entity_poly.pdbx_seq_one_letter_code
_entity_poly.pdbx_strand_id
1 'polypeptide(L)'
;MLKEKQSFNETINVTYNTEKLKEQIILWILKEKNFLGTVTDQAIIDKIANKISSSFADDAKSAILFLCYTCFLTKTFVGFREMHFGNPVNILTIQHPLSTFDLAALEVAIDKWKTFKLDYTSMREGYEKIQMVIQELDPSWLFFCNQKIYSSFKITTIFCLGHFFEKESDLK
;
A
#
# COMPACT_ATOMS: atom_id res chain seq x y z
N MET A 1 -19.48 -18.41 -3.12
CA MET A 1 -19.92 -17.11 -2.56
C MET A 1 -19.01 -16.78 -1.39
N LEU A 2 -18.11 -15.81 -1.53
CA LEU A 2 -17.42 -15.22 -0.39
C LEU A 2 -18.52 -14.68 0.52
N LYS A 3 -18.66 -15.21 1.74
CA LYS A 3 -19.44 -14.51 2.78
C LYS A 3 -18.92 -13.08 2.77
N GLU A 4 -19.79 -12.10 2.54
CA GLU A 4 -19.40 -10.70 2.66
C GLU A 4 -18.74 -10.56 4.03
N LYS A 5 -17.44 -10.30 4.04
CA LYS A 5 -16.70 -10.06 5.29
C LYS A 5 -17.37 -8.85 5.95
N GLN A 6 -18.20 -9.08 6.96
CA GLN A 6 -18.91 -8.01 7.67
C GLN A 6 -17.93 -6.93 8.15
N SER A 7 -16.74 -7.36 8.58
CA SER A 7 -15.59 -6.52 8.94
C SER A 7 -15.22 -5.47 7.89
N PHE A 8 -15.39 -5.73 6.60
CA PHE A 8 -15.00 -4.78 5.54
C PHE A 8 -15.88 -3.53 5.50
N ASN A 9 -17.12 -3.64 5.95
CA ASN A 9 -18.09 -2.53 6.02
C ASN A 9 -18.16 -1.89 7.42
N GLU A 10 -17.52 -2.49 8.43
CA GLU A 10 -17.54 -1.98 9.79
C GLU A 10 -16.68 -0.73 9.95
N THR A 11 -17.05 0.11 10.92
CA THR A 11 -16.25 1.27 11.32
C THR A 11 -14.90 0.82 11.84
N ILE A 12 -13.84 1.40 11.29
CA ILE A 12 -12.47 1.19 11.76
C ILE A 12 -12.33 1.83 13.15
N ASN A 13 -12.20 0.99 14.16
CA ASN A 13 -11.99 1.40 15.56
C ASN A 13 -10.52 1.30 15.99
N VAL A 14 -9.63 0.84 15.11
CA VAL A 14 -8.21 0.71 15.40
C VAL A 14 -7.56 2.09 15.36
N THR A 15 -6.85 2.43 16.43
CA THR A 15 -6.04 3.65 16.52
C THR A 15 -4.55 3.30 16.57
N TYR A 16 -3.76 4.18 15.97
CA TYR A 16 -2.32 4.05 15.88
C TYR A 16 -1.67 5.31 16.41
N ASN A 17 -0.69 5.14 17.31
CA ASN A 17 0.36 6.12 17.48
C ASN A 17 1.48 5.83 16.44
N THR A 18 2.42 6.76 16.29
CA THR A 18 3.50 6.67 15.30
C THR A 18 4.35 5.40 15.44
N GLU A 19 4.62 4.96 16.67
CA GLU A 19 5.44 3.78 16.96
C GLU A 19 4.72 2.49 16.57
N LYS A 20 3.47 2.30 17.01
CA LYS A 20 2.64 1.15 16.66
C LYS A 20 2.38 1.08 15.15
N LEU A 21 2.17 2.24 14.50
CA LEU A 21 2.04 2.29 13.04
C LEU A 21 3.31 1.79 12.36
N LYS A 22 4.48 2.27 12.81
CA LYS A 22 5.78 1.84 12.28
C LYS A 22 5.95 0.33 12.41
N GLU A 23 5.67 -0.25 13.58
CA GLU A 23 5.76 -1.70 13.80
C GLU A 23 4.87 -2.48 12.83
N GLN A 24 3.62 -2.05 12.65
CA GLN A 24 2.71 -2.70 11.71
C GLN A 24 3.14 -2.56 10.25
N ILE A 25 3.71 -1.42 9.86
CA ILE A 25 4.32 -1.23 8.53
C ILE A 25 5.46 -2.23 8.33
N ILE A 26 6.35 -2.39 9.31
CA ILE A 26 7.47 -3.35 9.23
C ILE A 26 6.94 -4.77 9.04
N LEU A 27 5.97 -5.19 9.87
CA LEU A 27 5.35 -6.52 9.79
C LEU A 27 4.70 -6.77 8.43
N TRP A 28 3.98 -5.77 7.89
CA TRP A 28 3.36 -5.85 6.57
C TRP A 28 4.43 -6.00 5.47
N ILE A 29 5.46 -5.16 5.45
CA ILE A 29 6.52 -5.22 4.45
C ILE A 29 7.27 -6.56 4.51
N LEU A 30 7.53 -7.08 5.72
CA LEU A 30 8.14 -8.41 5.90
C LEU A 30 7.27 -9.54 5.35
N LYS A 31 5.96 -9.48 5.61
CA LYS A 31 4.99 -10.45 5.08
C LYS A 31 4.97 -10.43 3.55
N GLU A 32 4.88 -9.25 2.95
CA GLU A 32 4.86 -9.10 1.48
C GLU A 32 6.19 -9.52 0.86
N LYS A 33 7.33 -9.17 1.48
CA LYS A 33 8.67 -9.61 1.06
C LYS A 33 8.75 -11.14 1.02
N ASN A 34 8.33 -11.80 2.10
CA ASN A 34 8.38 -13.26 2.20
C ASN A 34 7.45 -13.93 1.18
N PHE A 35 6.25 -13.39 1.00
CA PHE A 35 5.31 -13.89 -0.01
C PHE A 35 5.86 -13.76 -1.44
N LEU A 36 6.55 -12.65 -1.74
CA LEU A 36 7.15 -12.41 -3.05
C LEU A 36 8.54 -13.04 -3.24
N GLY A 37 9.15 -13.58 -2.18
CA GLY A 37 10.50 -14.16 -2.23
C GLY A 37 11.60 -13.13 -2.49
N THR A 38 11.43 -11.87 -2.08
CA THR A 38 12.42 -10.81 -2.31
C THR A 38 13.48 -10.76 -1.20
N VAL A 39 14.68 -10.25 -1.50
CA VAL A 39 15.83 -10.19 -0.57
C VAL A 39 16.04 -8.82 0.07
N THR A 40 15.01 -7.99 0.20
CA THR A 40 15.12 -6.60 0.72
C THR A 40 15.71 -6.54 2.14
N ASP A 41 16.77 -5.76 2.35
CA ASP A 41 17.46 -5.65 3.64
C ASP A 41 16.58 -5.03 4.74
N GLN A 42 16.69 -5.55 5.97
CA GLN A 42 15.93 -5.05 7.13
C GLN A 42 16.17 -3.55 7.38
N ALA A 43 17.41 -3.07 7.23
CA ALA A 43 17.74 -1.66 7.41
C ALA A 43 17.00 -0.74 6.42
N ILE A 44 16.65 -1.25 5.23
CA ILE A 44 15.85 -0.51 4.24
C ILE A 44 14.39 -0.47 4.70
N ILE A 45 13.85 -1.62 5.15
CA ILE A 45 12.49 -1.73 5.70
C ILE A 45 12.31 -0.74 6.86
N ASP A 46 13.25 -0.70 7.79
CA ASP A 46 13.19 0.19 8.95
C ASP A 46 13.22 1.66 8.53
N LYS A 47 14.07 2.03 7.56
CA LYS A 47 14.12 3.39 7.02
C LYS A 47 12.80 3.82 6.39
N ILE A 48 12.19 2.96 5.57
CA ILE A 48 10.91 3.23 4.92
C ILE A 48 9.81 3.34 5.97
N ALA A 49 9.74 2.40 6.91
CA ALA A 49 8.73 2.41 7.96
C ALA A 49 8.82 3.68 8.82
N ASN A 50 10.03 4.06 9.23
CA ASN A 50 10.28 5.32 9.93
C ASN A 50 9.81 6.53 9.11
N LYS A 51 10.12 6.55 7.81
CA LYS A 51 9.79 7.69 6.95
C LYS A 51 8.30 7.85 6.76
N ILE A 52 7.59 6.75 6.48
CA ILE A 52 6.13 6.76 6.33
C ILE A 52 5.49 7.13 7.67
N SER A 53 5.80 6.43 8.77
CA SER A 53 5.13 6.67 10.05
C SER A 53 5.31 8.10 10.56
N SER A 54 6.52 8.67 10.45
CA SER A 54 6.79 10.05 10.86
C SER A 54 6.11 11.07 9.96
N SER A 55 6.04 10.82 8.65
CA SER A 55 5.38 11.73 7.71
C SER A 55 3.87 11.78 7.88
N PHE A 56 3.27 10.72 8.43
CA PHE A 56 1.84 10.60 8.67
C PHE A 56 1.50 10.44 10.15
N ALA A 57 2.26 11.09 11.04
CA ALA A 57 2.14 10.93 12.50
C ALA A 57 0.69 11.10 13.01
N ASP A 58 -0.09 11.98 12.38
CA ASP A 58 -1.48 12.28 12.74
C ASP A 58 -2.52 11.70 11.76
N ASP A 59 -2.10 10.92 10.77
CA ASP A 59 -2.97 10.40 9.70
C ASP A 59 -2.56 8.97 9.27
N ALA A 60 -2.64 8.05 10.23
CA ALA A 60 -2.32 6.64 10.01
C ALA A 60 -3.15 6.01 8.88
N LYS A 61 -4.41 6.43 8.72
CA LYS A 61 -5.30 5.92 7.68
C LYS A 61 -4.80 6.26 6.28
N SER A 62 -4.38 7.50 6.07
CA SER A 62 -3.76 7.91 4.80
C SER A 62 -2.41 7.23 4.59
N ALA A 63 -1.61 7.05 5.65
CA ALA A 63 -0.35 6.30 5.61
C ALA A 63 -0.54 4.85 5.12
N ILE A 64 -1.59 4.19 5.60
CA ILE A 64 -1.90 2.80 5.25
C ILE A 64 -2.31 2.71 3.78
N LEU A 65 -3.17 3.61 3.28
CA LEU A 65 -3.50 3.62 1.85
C LEU A 65 -2.28 3.91 0.97
N PHE A 66 -1.41 4.82 1.41
CA PHE A 66 -0.14 5.10 0.73
C PHE A 66 0.76 3.85 0.68
N LEU A 67 0.85 3.11 1.79
CA LEU A 67 1.60 1.86 1.85
C LEU A 67 1.01 0.79 0.91
N CYS A 68 -0.31 0.62 0.91
CA CYS A 68 -0.97 -0.33 0.01
C CYS A 68 -0.65 -0.01 -1.46
N TYR A 69 -0.67 1.28 -1.82
CA TYR A 69 -0.32 1.74 -3.16
C TYR A 69 1.15 1.48 -3.52
N THR A 70 2.07 1.87 -2.63
CA THR A 70 3.51 1.78 -2.90
C THR A 70 4.00 0.34 -2.93
N CYS A 71 3.63 -0.52 -1.98
CA CYS A 71 4.02 -1.93 -1.96
C CYS A 71 3.55 -2.69 -3.22
N PHE A 72 2.34 -2.42 -3.70
CA PHE A 72 1.80 -3.04 -4.92
C PHE A 72 2.62 -2.67 -6.17
N LEU A 73 2.98 -1.40 -6.31
CA LEU A 73 3.62 -0.88 -7.52
C LEU A 73 5.12 -1.09 -7.57
N THR A 74 5.78 -1.22 -6.43
CA THR A 74 7.24 -1.38 -6.34
C THR A 74 7.67 -2.82 -6.03
N LYS A 75 6.69 -3.73 -5.86
CA LYS A 75 6.84 -5.14 -5.47
C LYS A 75 7.91 -5.33 -4.38
N THR A 76 7.62 -4.66 -3.26
CA THR A 76 8.34 -4.66 -1.96
C THR A 76 9.77 -4.13 -2.01
N PHE A 77 9.98 -3.16 -2.90
CA PHE A 77 11.19 -2.34 -3.03
C PHE A 77 12.42 -3.11 -3.53
N VAL A 78 12.24 -3.59 -4.77
CA VAL A 78 13.28 -3.94 -5.75
C VAL A 78 13.96 -5.32 -5.56
N GLY A 79 13.16 -6.37 -5.41
CA GLY A 79 13.59 -7.78 -5.57
C GLY A 79 12.90 -8.55 -6.70
N PHE A 80 12.28 -7.86 -7.66
CA PHE A 80 11.61 -8.48 -8.81
C PHE A 80 12.42 -8.19 -10.09
N ARG A 81 13.58 -8.84 -10.24
CA ARG A 81 14.15 -9.00 -11.59
C ARG A 81 13.39 -10.15 -12.24
N GLU A 82 12.65 -9.80 -13.30
CA GLU A 82 12.31 -10.70 -14.41
C GLU A 82 11.70 -12.05 -14.01
N MET A 83 10.38 -12.15 -14.01
CA MET A 83 9.82 -13.45 -14.40
C MET A 83 8.57 -13.40 -15.26
N HIS A 84 7.61 -12.46 -15.10
CA HIS A 84 6.34 -12.66 -15.82
C HIS A 84 5.61 -11.52 -16.54
N PHE A 85 5.74 -10.22 -16.23
CA PHE A 85 4.93 -9.21 -16.95
C PHE A 85 5.61 -7.83 -16.99
N GLY A 86 6.11 -7.45 -18.16
CA GLY A 86 6.79 -6.18 -18.39
C GLY A 86 5.86 -4.97 -18.39
N ASN A 87 5.46 -4.51 -17.19
CA ASN A 87 5.66 -3.13 -16.70
C ASN A 87 4.67 -2.71 -15.59
N PRO A 88 5.09 -2.65 -14.31
CA PRO A 88 4.41 -1.86 -13.29
C PRO A 88 5.19 -0.59 -12.96
N VAL A 89 4.60 0.61 -13.13
CA VAL A 89 5.10 1.85 -12.52
C VAL A 89 3.97 2.85 -12.38
N ASN A 90 3.63 3.25 -11.14
CA ASN A 90 3.21 4.63 -10.94
C ASN A 90 3.29 5.08 -9.47
N ILE A 91 4.44 5.50 -8.94
CA ILE A 91 4.55 6.02 -7.56
C ILE A 91 4.03 7.48 -7.41
N LEU A 92 2.88 7.76 -8.03
CA LEU A 92 2.24 9.07 -8.22
C LEU A 92 2.84 9.97 -9.34
N THR A 93 3.34 9.37 -10.42
CA THR A 93 3.52 9.81 -11.83
C THR A 93 4.88 10.39 -12.25
N ILE A 94 5.89 9.54 -12.48
CA ILE A 94 7.25 9.89 -12.98
C ILE A 94 7.53 9.25 -14.36
N GLN A 95 8.18 9.98 -15.29
CA GLN A 95 8.46 9.53 -16.67
C GLN A 95 9.51 8.44 -16.84
N HIS A 96 10.30 8.09 -15.83
CA HIS A 96 11.16 6.92 -15.87
C HIS A 96 11.49 6.43 -14.46
N PRO A 97 11.40 5.12 -14.14
CA PRO A 97 11.79 4.55 -12.83
C PRO A 97 13.31 4.52 -12.61
N LEU A 98 14.05 5.34 -13.34
CA LEU A 98 15.47 5.17 -13.57
C LEU A 98 16.19 6.03 -12.53
N SER A 99 16.62 5.54 -11.38
CA SER A 99 17.06 4.18 -11.07
C SER A 99 17.00 3.94 -9.56
N THR A 100 16.32 2.88 -9.11
CA THR A 100 16.23 2.39 -7.72
C THR A 100 15.59 3.39 -6.73
N PHE A 101 14.31 3.18 -6.40
CA PHE A 101 13.56 3.85 -5.33
C PHE A 101 14.47 4.29 -4.16
N ASP A 102 14.76 5.58 -4.06
CA ASP A 102 15.53 6.18 -2.97
C ASP A 102 14.60 6.98 -2.02
N LEU A 103 15.14 7.42 -0.89
CA LEU A 103 14.35 8.13 0.12
C LEU A 103 13.80 9.48 -0.38
N ALA A 104 14.48 10.14 -1.32
CA ALA A 104 14.03 11.41 -1.88
C ALA A 104 12.81 11.22 -2.79
N ALA A 105 12.79 10.16 -3.60
CA ALA A 105 11.62 9.81 -4.40
C ALA A 105 10.42 9.44 -3.51
N LEU A 106 10.66 8.77 -2.39
CA LEU A 106 9.63 8.48 -1.39
C LEU A 106 9.04 9.75 -0.78
N GLU A 107 9.86 10.76 -0.47
CA GLU A 107 9.40 12.05 0.06
C GLU A 107 8.45 12.75 -0.91
N VAL A 108 8.85 12.89 -2.17
CA VAL A 108 8.02 13.52 -3.21
C VAL A 108 6.69 12.78 -3.37
N ALA A 109 6.71 11.45 -3.34
CA ALA A 109 5.50 10.65 -3.40
C ALA A 109 4.60 10.87 -2.18
N ILE A 110 5.16 10.94 -0.96
CA ILE A 110 4.40 11.23 0.25
C ILE A 110 3.73 12.61 0.15
N ASP A 111 4.46 13.63 -0.29
CA ASP A 111 3.93 14.99 -0.40
C ASP A 111 2.80 15.07 -1.41
N LYS A 112 2.96 14.42 -2.56
CA LYS A 112 1.89 14.30 -3.55
C LYS A 112 0.71 13.49 -3.01
N TRP A 113 0.94 12.43 -2.25
CA TRP A 113 -0.15 11.64 -1.67
C TRP A 113 -1.01 12.48 -0.73
N LYS A 114 -0.39 13.31 0.10
CA LYS A 114 -1.10 14.17 1.06
C LYS A 114 -2.04 15.18 0.40
N THR A 115 -1.84 15.52 -0.88
CA THR A 115 -2.76 16.43 -1.59
C THR A 115 -4.14 15.83 -1.84
N PHE A 116 -4.28 14.50 -1.84
CA PHE A 116 -5.55 13.82 -2.09
C PHE A 116 -6.53 13.86 -0.90
N LYS A 117 -6.06 14.20 0.31
CA LYS A 117 -6.89 14.35 1.53
C LYS A 117 -7.91 13.22 1.72
N LEU A 118 -7.40 12.00 1.89
CA LEU A 118 -8.19 10.77 1.89
C LEU A 118 -8.74 10.42 3.28
N ASP A 119 -9.90 10.98 3.62
CA ASP A 119 -10.66 10.56 4.81
C ASP A 119 -11.59 9.38 4.51
N TYR A 120 -11.64 8.41 5.43
CA TYR A 120 -12.50 7.23 5.35
C TYR A 120 -12.76 6.60 6.72
N THR A 121 -13.94 6.00 6.88
CA THR A 121 -14.43 5.42 8.13
C THR A 121 -14.41 3.89 8.16
N SER A 122 -14.46 3.24 6.99
CA SER A 122 -14.46 1.78 6.82
C SER A 122 -13.41 1.32 5.82
N MET A 123 -13.02 0.03 5.84
CA MET A 123 -12.08 -0.51 4.85
C MET A 123 -12.65 -0.41 3.43
N ARG A 124 -13.97 -0.56 3.26
CA ARG A 124 -14.65 -0.34 1.98
C ARG A 124 -14.43 1.07 1.46
N GLU A 125 -14.67 2.08 2.29
CA GLU A 125 -14.44 3.48 1.89
C GLU A 125 -12.96 3.72 1.56
N GLY A 126 -12.03 3.18 2.35
CA GLY A 126 -10.60 3.26 2.05
C GLY A 126 -10.24 2.65 0.69
N TYR A 127 -10.84 1.50 0.35
CA TYR A 127 -10.71 0.87 -0.95
C TYR A 127 -11.29 1.73 -2.09
N GLU A 128 -12.48 2.29 -1.91
CA GLU A 128 -13.08 3.17 -2.92
C GLU A 128 -12.23 4.43 -3.14
N LYS A 129 -11.68 5.01 -2.07
CA LYS A 129 -10.78 6.18 -2.13
C LYS A 129 -9.51 5.91 -2.92
N ILE A 130 -8.82 4.79 -2.66
CA ILE A 130 -7.60 4.47 -3.40
C ILE A 130 -7.90 4.16 -4.88
N GLN A 131 -9.07 3.59 -5.20
CA GLN A 131 -9.50 3.43 -6.59
C GLN A 131 -9.68 4.77 -7.30
N MET A 132 -10.31 5.75 -6.65
CA MET A 132 -10.48 7.08 -7.21
C MET A 132 -9.13 7.74 -7.51
N VAL A 133 -8.20 7.71 -6.55
CA VAL A 133 -6.85 8.26 -6.72
C VAL A 133 -6.12 7.62 -7.89
N ILE A 134 -6.22 6.30 -8.04
CA ILE A 134 -5.58 5.59 -9.14
C ILE A 134 -6.18 5.95 -10.50
N GLN A 135 -7.50 6.05 -10.59
CA GLN A 135 -8.16 6.45 -11.83
C GLN A 135 -7.76 7.86 -12.26
N GLU A 136 -7.57 8.78 -11.31
CA GLU A 136 -7.08 10.13 -11.57
C GLU A 136 -5.64 10.13 -12.07
N LEU A 137 -4.77 9.34 -11.43
CA LEU A 137 -3.33 9.31 -11.73
C LEU A 137 -2.95 8.52 -12.96
N ASP A 138 -3.70 7.45 -13.26
CA ASP A 138 -3.45 6.56 -14.38
C ASP A 138 -4.77 5.96 -14.90
N PRO A 139 -5.45 6.67 -15.81
CA PRO A 139 -6.70 6.21 -16.40
C PRO A 139 -6.58 4.89 -17.18
N SER A 140 -5.35 4.46 -17.53
CA SER A 140 -5.14 3.23 -18.30
C SER A 140 -5.57 1.96 -17.56
N TRP A 141 -5.75 2.05 -16.23
CA TRP A 141 -6.24 0.96 -15.39
C TRP A 141 -7.69 0.57 -15.69
N LEU A 142 -8.43 1.44 -16.37
CA LEU A 142 -9.79 1.17 -16.84
C LEU A 142 -9.81 0.33 -18.12
N PHE A 143 -8.67 0.14 -18.78
CA PHE A 143 -8.59 -0.66 -20.00
C PHE A 143 -8.66 -2.16 -19.72
N PHE A 144 -9.39 -2.87 -20.57
CA PHE A 144 -9.59 -4.33 -20.46
C PHE A 144 -8.28 -5.12 -20.43
N CYS A 145 -7.26 -4.69 -21.17
CA CYS A 145 -5.94 -5.33 -21.19
C CYS A 145 -5.24 -5.34 -19.81
N ASN A 146 -5.64 -4.47 -18.89
CA ASN A 146 -5.06 -4.33 -17.55
C ASN A 146 -5.87 -5.07 -16.45
N GLN A 147 -6.89 -5.86 -16.80
CA GLN A 147 -7.76 -6.55 -15.83
C GLN A 147 -7.02 -7.45 -14.84
N LYS A 148 -5.93 -8.12 -15.26
CA LYS A 148 -5.10 -8.94 -14.36
C LYS A 148 -4.41 -8.09 -13.29
N ILE A 149 -3.85 -6.95 -13.70
CA ILE A 149 -3.18 -5.99 -12.80
C ILE A 149 -4.19 -5.41 -11.81
N TYR A 150 -5.36 -5.00 -12.31
CA TYR A 150 -6.46 -4.51 -11.49
C TYR A 150 -6.94 -5.53 -10.45
N SER A 151 -7.07 -6.80 -10.85
CA SER A 151 -7.49 -7.87 -9.94
C SER A 151 -6.45 -8.12 -8.84
N SER A 152 -5.16 -8.13 -9.18
CA SER A 152 -4.08 -8.22 -8.19
C SER A 152 -4.09 -7.03 -7.24
N PHE A 153 -4.23 -5.81 -7.75
CA PHE A 153 -4.31 -4.60 -6.94
C PHE A 153 -5.46 -4.65 -5.95
N LYS A 154 -6.64 -5.07 -6.42
CA LYS A 154 -7.83 -5.23 -5.58
C LYS A 154 -7.55 -6.19 -4.41
N ILE A 155 -7.00 -7.35 -4.71
CA ILE A 155 -6.71 -8.38 -3.68
C ILE A 155 -5.67 -7.86 -2.68
N THR A 156 -4.56 -7.29 -3.16
CA THR A 156 -3.50 -6.73 -2.30
C THR A 156 -4.02 -5.62 -1.41
N THR A 157 -4.83 -4.71 -1.93
CA THR A 157 -5.42 -3.61 -1.15
C THR A 157 -6.33 -4.14 -0.06
N ILE A 158 -7.18 -5.14 -0.35
CA ILE A 158 -8.06 -5.74 0.64
C ILE A 158 -7.25 -6.45 1.74
N PHE A 159 -6.19 -7.17 1.39
CA PHE A 159 -5.33 -7.82 2.39
C PHE A 159 -4.51 -6.84 3.23
N CYS A 160 -4.04 -5.75 2.62
CA CYS A 160 -3.36 -4.66 3.30
C CYS A 160 -4.31 -4.02 4.32
N LEU A 161 -5.50 -3.59 3.90
CA LEU A 161 -6.50 -3.03 4.79
C LEU A 161 -6.89 -4.01 5.92
N GLY A 162 -7.06 -5.28 5.58
CA GLY A 162 -7.33 -6.33 6.57
C GLY A 162 -6.22 -6.46 7.61
N HIS A 163 -4.95 -6.43 7.19
CA HIS A 163 -3.80 -6.48 8.10
C HIS A 163 -3.80 -5.34 9.13
N PHE A 164 -4.15 -4.12 8.71
CA PHE A 164 -4.15 -2.96 9.61
C PHE A 164 -5.44 -2.76 10.41
N PHE A 165 -6.59 -3.27 9.92
CA PHE A 165 -7.88 -2.88 10.49
C PHE A 165 -8.75 -4.05 10.94
N GLU A 166 -8.54 -5.27 10.46
CA GLU A 166 -9.14 -6.43 11.10
C GLU A 166 -8.41 -6.67 12.42
N LYS A 167 -9.16 -6.81 13.52
CA LYS A 167 -8.56 -7.34 14.75
C LYS A 167 -7.94 -8.69 14.39
N GLU A 168 -6.72 -8.97 14.86
CA GLU A 168 -6.25 -10.35 14.91
C GLU A 168 -7.29 -11.13 15.71
N SER A 169 -8.22 -11.78 15.01
CA SER A 169 -8.96 -12.88 15.58
C SER A 169 -7.88 -13.89 15.89
N ASP A 170 -7.64 -14.15 17.16
CA ASP A 170 -6.73 -15.20 17.66
C ASP A 170 -6.90 -16.46 16.79
N LEU A 171 -6.08 -16.56 15.75
CA LEU A 171 -5.93 -17.78 14.96
C LEU A 171 -5.05 -18.67 15.83
N LYS A 172 -5.72 -19.32 16.79
CA LYS A 172 -5.20 -20.51 17.47
C LYS A 172 -4.99 -21.64 16.48
#